data_AF-R8AQI6-F1
#
_entry.id   AF-R8AQI6-F1
#
_cell.length_a   1.000
_cell.length_b   1.000
_cell.length_c   1.000
_cell.angle_alpha   90.00
_cell.angle_beta   90.00
_cell.angle_gamma   90.00
#
_symmetry.space_group_name_H-M   'P 1'
#
loop_
_entity.id
_entity.type
_entity.pdbx_description
1 polymer ?
#
loop_
_entity_poly.entity_id
_entity_poly.type
_entity_poly.pdbx_seq_one_letter_code
_entity_poly.pdbx_strand_id
1 'polypeptide(L)'
;MLNVLDFVFPVLLGIAVMVNVVMAVVLWKGQICPGQRRRLIKQGRGLTVLWLSTLAAGAFSLENSVLVFLVAVAGIAYEFSRHQPVRARNALFASAIVGVFAFIAALFVLPAKAVMVVSLLTSGAAVTHTLMVSARCRLQAFYRLLPATGLLGILAACAEAVRSALNVNLINAVSAQYATAGALLMLAAAFVIWIWPEFSKEKPGLGRMAVVSAICVISNLFNGAINIGFNLL
;
A
#
# COMPACT_ATOMS: atom_id res chain seq x y z
N MET A 1 -7.78 24.68 4.00
CA MET A 1 -8.37 23.85 2.94
C MET A 1 -7.47 22.63 2.78
N LEU A 2 -7.94 21.43 3.12
CA LEU A 2 -7.19 20.20 2.87
C LEU A 2 -7.14 19.96 1.35
N ASN A 3 -5.93 19.87 0.81
CA ASN A 3 -5.71 19.56 -0.60
C ASN A 3 -5.86 18.05 -0.82
N VAL A 4 -6.26 17.62 -2.02
CA VAL A 4 -6.30 16.18 -2.39
C VAL A 4 -4.95 15.48 -2.09
N LEU A 5 -3.85 16.22 -2.18
CA LEU A 5 -2.50 15.75 -1.89
C LEU A 5 -2.29 15.33 -0.42
N ASP A 6 -3.01 15.93 0.52
CA ASP A 6 -2.94 15.58 1.95
C ASP A 6 -3.44 14.15 2.21
N PHE A 7 -4.28 13.60 1.32
CA PHE A 7 -4.71 12.20 1.35
C PHE A 7 -3.85 11.28 0.49
N VAL A 8 -3.36 11.76 -0.65
CA VAL A 8 -2.49 10.97 -1.53
C VAL A 8 -1.20 10.60 -0.79
N PHE A 9 -0.63 11.52 -0.01
CA PHE A 9 0.58 11.29 0.77
C PHE A 9 0.51 10.05 1.69
N PRO A 10 -0.43 9.93 2.64
CA PRO A 10 -0.51 8.76 3.53
C PRO A 10 -0.88 7.47 2.83
N VAL A 11 -1.66 7.53 1.75
CA VAL A 11 -1.97 6.34 0.94
C VAL A 11 -0.70 5.77 0.36
N LEU A 12 0.09 6.62 -0.33
CA LEU A 12 1.35 6.22 -0.93
C LEU A 12 2.38 5.80 0.12
N LEU A 13 2.43 6.50 1.26
CA LEU A 13 3.27 6.15 2.40
C LEU A 13 2.93 4.76 2.93
N GLY A 14 1.65 4.46 3.20
CA GLY A 14 1.22 3.16 3.70
C GLY A 14 1.54 2.01 2.74
N ILE A 15 1.35 2.24 1.44
CA ILE A 15 1.74 1.29 0.38
C ILE A 15 3.26 1.09 0.37
N ALA A 16 4.04 2.16 0.35
CA ALA A 16 5.50 2.10 0.31
C ALA A 16 6.07 1.36 1.53
N VAL A 17 5.55 1.65 2.72
CA VAL A 17 5.95 1.00 3.98
C VAL A 17 5.62 -0.48 3.96
N MET A 18 4.40 -0.87 3.58
CA MET A 18 4.03 -2.28 3.49
C MET A 18 4.91 -3.04 2.48
N VAL A 19 5.14 -2.46 1.30
CA VAL A 19 6.02 -3.06 0.29
C VAL A 19 7.43 -3.24 0.85
N ASN A 20 7.95 -2.22 1.54
CA ASN A 20 9.28 -2.26 2.12
C ASN A 20 9.40 -3.34 3.20
N VAL A 21 8.46 -3.39 4.14
CA VAL A 21 8.42 -4.40 5.23
C VAL A 21 8.36 -5.81 4.65
N VAL A 22 7.45 -6.09 3.72
CA VAL A 22 7.33 -7.43 3.13
C VAL A 22 8.59 -7.79 2.35
N MET A 23 9.14 -6.88 1.53
CA MET A 23 10.39 -7.12 0.82
C MET A 23 11.58 -7.38 1.77
N ALA A 24 11.67 -6.64 2.88
CA ALA A 24 12.70 -6.83 3.88
C ALA A 24 12.59 -8.22 4.53
N VAL A 25 11.39 -8.62 4.95
CA VAL A 25 11.12 -9.95 5.53
C VAL A 25 11.47 -11.07 4.53
N VAL A 26 11.03 -10.94 3.28
CA VAL A 26 11.31 -11.90 2.21
C VAL A 26 12.81 -12.04 1.96
N LEU A 27 13.58 -10.94 2.00
CA LEU A 27 15.04 -11.01 1.81
C LEU A 27 15.80 -11.52 3.03
N TRP A 28 15.23 -11.45 4.23
CA TRP A 28 15.88 -11.91 5.45
C TRP A 28 15.58 -13.38 5.77
N LYS A 29 14.32 -13.76 5.71
CA LYS A 29 13.83 -15.09 6.11
C LYS A 29 13.41 -15.96 4.92
N GLY A 30 13.28 -15.40 3.73
CA GLY A 30 12.90 -16.16 2.56
C GLY A 30 14.01 -17.11 2.12
N GLN A 31 13.68 -18.39 1.99
CA GLN A 31 14.53 -19.39 1.34
C GLN A 31 14.52 -19.13 -0.18
N ILE A 32 15.38 -18.22 -0.63
CA ILE A 32 15.43 -17.72 -2.01
C ILE A 32 16.81 -18.02 -2.59
N CYS A 33 16.86 -18.60 -3.79
CA CYS A 33 18.11 -18.84 -4.49
C CYS A 33 18.83 -17.51 -4.81
N PRO A 34 20.18 -17.45 -4.85
CA PRO A 34 20.93 -16.22 -5.11
C PRO A 34 20.48 -15.47 -6.37
N GLY A 35 20.14 -16.20 -7.43
CA GLY A 35 19.63 -15.63 -8.69
C GLY A 35 18.22 -15.05 -8.62
N GLN A 36 17.36 -15.54 -7.72
CA GLN A 36 16.04 -14.93 -7.45
C GLN A 36 16.20 -13.71 -6.55
N ARG A 37 17.12 -13.75 -5.58
CA ARG A 37 17.44 -12.64 -4.68
C ARG A 37 17.88 -11.40 -5.45
N ARG A 38 18.76 -11.56 -6.45
CA ARG A 38 19.21 -10.45 -7.31
C ARG A 38 18.07 -9.84 -8.13
N ARG A 39 17.15 -10.68 -8.63
CA ARG A 39 15.97 -10.21 -9.37
C ARG A 39 15.03 -9.42 -8.48
N LEU A 40 14.79 -9.88 -7.24
CA LEU A 40 13.96 -9.18 -6.27
C LEU A 40 14.55 -7.82 -5.88
N ILE A 41 15.87 -7.75 -5.64
CA ILE A 41 16.55 -6.48 -5.37
C ILE A 41 16.46 -5.53 -6.58
N LYS A 42 16.52 -6.07 -7.82
CA LYS A 42 16.31 -5.26 -9.04
C LYS A 42 14.89 -4.70 -9.15
N GLN A 43 13.88 -5.45 -8.70
CA GLN A 43 12.50 -4.95 -8.59
C GLN A 43 12.34 -3.85 -7.52
N GLY A 44 13.34 -3.67 -6.67
CA GLY A 44 13.49 -2.52 -5.78
C GLY A 44 13.34 -1.16 -6.46
N ARG A 45 13.58 -1.06 -7.77
CA ARG A 45 13.26 0.15 -8.56
C ARG A 45 11.80 0.60 -8.38
N GLY A 46 10.87 -0.34 -8.30
CA GLY A 46 9.46 -0.02 -8.02
C GLY A 46 9.27 0.60 -6.64
N LEU A 47 10.02 0.13 -5.63
CA LEU A 47 10.01 0.71 -4.30
C LEU A 47 10.63 2.12 -4.27
N THR A 48 11.73 2.35 -5.01
CA THR A 48 12.29 3.70 -5.15
C THR A 48 11.28 4.66 -5.78
N VAL A 49 10.57 4.22 -6.83
CA VAL A 49 9.50 5.02 -7.44
C VAL A 49 8.40 5.34 -6.44
N LEU A 50 7.95 4.37 -5.63
CA LEU A 50 6.95 4.61 -4.57
C LEU A 50 7.42 5.62 -3.54
N TRP A 51 8.68 5.55 -3.08
CA TRP A 51 9.24 6.53 -2.16
C TRP A 51 9.33 7.93 -2.77
N LEU A 52 9.74 8.05 -4.04
CA LEU A 52 9.77 9.33 -4.76
C LEU A 52 8.37 9.90 -4.99
N SER A 53 7.39 9.07 -5.33
CA SER A 53 5.99 9.50 -5.46
C SER A 53 5.41 9.97 -4.13
N THR A 54 5.75 9.27 -3.03
CA THR A 54 5.36 9.69 -1.67
C THR A 54 6.02 11.02 -1.30
N LEU A 55 7.31 11.17 -1.60
CA LEU A 55 8.05 12.41 -1.38
C LEU A 55 7.44 13.58 -2.16
N ALA A 56 7.15 13.38 -3.44
CA ALA A 56 6.52 14.38 -4.29
C ALA A 56 5.14 14.77 -3.76
N ALA A 57 4.32 13.81 -3.34
CA ALA A 57 3.00 14.09 -2.78
C ALA A 57 3.07 14.91 -1.48
N GLY A 58 4.04 14.61 -0.60
CA GLY A 58 4.20 15.33 0.67
C GLY A 58 4.91 16.68 0.55
N ALA A 59 5.75 16.88 -0.47
CA ALA A 59 6.50 18.13 -0.67
C ALA A 59 5.61 19.36 -0.88
N PHE A 60 4.35 19.16 -1.29
CA PHE A 60 3.36 20.22 -1.46
C PHE A 60 2.60 20.57 -0.16
N SER A 61 2.81 19.83 0.93
CA SER A 61 2.14 20.05 2.21
C SER A 61 3.16 20.49 3.26
N LEU A 62 3.17 21.79 3.64
CA LEU A 62 4.10 22.33 4.64
C LEU A 62 4.02 21.63 6.01
N GLU A 63 2.83 21.17 6.38
CA GLU A 63 2.56 20.47 7.65
C GLU A 63 3.32 19.12 7.76
N ASN A 64 3.70 18.53 6.63
CA ASN A 64 4.34 17.22 6.57
C ASN A 64 5.87 17.28 6.44
N SER A 65 6.50 18.45 6.60
CA SER A 65 7.94 18.67 6.32
C SER A 65 8.89 17.65 6.99
N VAL A 66 8.65 17.28 8.26
CA VAL A 66 9.45 16.26 8.96
C VAL A 66 9.24 14.85 8.37
N LEU A 67 7.98 14.50 8.05
CA LEU A 67 7.66 13.21 7.45
C LEU A 67 8.26 13.09 6.05
N VAL A 68 8.17 14.16 5.25
CA VAL A 68 8.77 14.29 3.92
C VAL A 68 10.29 14.08 4.00
N PHE A 69 10.96 14.66 4.99
CA PHE A 69 12.38 14.44 5.22
C PHE A 69 12.71 12.97 5.52
N LEU A 70 11.98 12.31 6.42
CA LEU A 70 12.18 10.89 6.75
C LEU A 70 11.97 9.98 5.52
N VAL A 71 10.93 10.26 4.73
CA VAL A 71 10.62 9.57 3.47
C VAL A 71 11.77 9.75 2.47
N ALA A 72 12.30 10.96 2.33
CA ALA A 72 13.43 11.25 1.45
C ALA A 72 14.67 10.43 1.85
N VAL A 73 15.03 10.46 3.13
CA VAL A 73 16.19 9.73 3.67
C VAL A 73 16.03 8.22 3.43
N ALA A 74 14.85 7.66 3.71
CA ALA A 74 14.56 6.24 3.51
C ALA A 74 14.70 5.82 2.03
N GLY A 75 14.10 6.58 1.11
CA GLY A 75 14.16 6.31 -0.32
C GLY A 75 15.57 6.42 -0.91
N ILE A 76 16.28 7.51 -0.57
CA ILE A 76 17.65 7.77 -1.02
C ILE A 76 18.61 6.69 -0.50
N ALA A 77 18.57 6.39 0.80
CA ALA A 77 19.45 5.39 1.41
C ALA A 77 19.30 4.01 0.75
N TYR A 78 18.07 3.63 0.39
CA TYR A 78 17.80 2.39 -0.32
C TYR A 78 18.38 2.40 -1.74
N GLU A 79 18.13 3.46 -2.52
CA GLU A 79 18.57 3.57 -3.92
C GLU A 79 20.10 3.45 -4.05
N PHE A 80 20.86 4.12 -3.17
CA PHE A 80 22.31 4.01 -3.13
C PHE A 80 22.81 2.62 -2.73
N SER A 81 22.07 1.93 -1.87
CA SER A 81 22.48 0.63 -1.32
C SER A 81 22.10 -0.56 -2.21
N ARG A 82 21.18 -0.39 -3.17
CA ARG A 82 20.60 -1.49 -3.97
C ARG A 82 21.62 -2.29 -4.80
N HIS A 83 22.75 -1.67 -5.13
CA HIS A 83 23.76 -2.28 -6.02
C HIS A 83 24.55 -3.41 -5.34
N GLN A 84 24.56 -3.47 -4.00
CA GLN A 84 25.23 -4.51 -3.24
C GLN A 84 24.22 -5.30 -2.41
N PRO A 85 24.16 -6.64 -2.51
CA PRO A 85 23.07 -7.43 -1.94
C PRO A 85 22.99 -7.40 -0.40
N VAL A 86 24.12 -7.22 0.27
CA VAL A 86 24.18 -7.08 1.74
C VAL A 86 23.74 -5.69 2.17
N ARG A 87 24.27 -4.64 1.54
CA ARG A 87 23.85 -3.24 1.83
C ARG A 87 22.39 -3.01 1.47
N ALA A 88 21.91 -3.53 0.34
CA ALA A 88 20.52 -3.45 -0.09
C ALA A 88 19.57 -4.05 0.95
N ARG A 89 19.92 -5.22 1.51
CA ARG A 89 19.14 -5.84 2.60
C ARG A 89 19.09 -4.91 3.80
N ASN A 90 20.26 -4.48 4.30
CA ASN A 90 20.33 -3.66 5.51
C ASN A 90 19.61 -2.31 5.32
N ALA A 91 19.73 -1.70 4.15
CA ALA A 91 19.03 -0.48 3.80
C ALA A 91 17.51 -0.66 3.68
N LEU A 92 17.02 -1.82 3.19
CA LEU A 92 15.59 -2.14 3.25
C LEU A 92 15.10 -2.24 4.69
N PHE A 93 15.85 -2.88 5.58
CA PHE A 93 15.47 -2.93 7.00
C PHE A 93 15.45 -1.55 7.65
N ALA A 94 16.50 -0.75 7.45
CA ALA A 94 16.57 0.59 8.00
C ALA A 94 15.43 1.49 7.45
N SER A 95 15.21 1.47 6.15
CA SER A 95 14.12 2.23 5.51
C SER A 95 12.73 1.72 5.87
N ALA A 96 12.56 0.42 6.15
CA ALA A 96 11.31 -0.12 6.67
C ALA A 96 11.03 0.40 8.08
N ILE A 97 12.03 0.43 8.96
CA ILE A 97 11.88 0.98 10.32
C ILE A 97 11.50 2.46 10.25
N VAL A 98 12.27 3.28 9.52
CA VAL A 98 11.98 4.71 9.34
C VAL A 98 10.60 4.92 8.74
N GLY A 99 10.25 4.12 7.73
CA GLY A 99 8.95 4.16 7.09
C GLY A 99 7.80 3.85 8.05
N VAL A 100 7.93 2.82 8.89
CA VAL A 100 6.92 2.48 9.91
C VAL A 100 6.73 3.63 10.90
N PHE A 101 7.82 4.24 11.38
CA PHE A 101 7.72 5.41 12.26
C PHE A 101 7.06 6.60 11.56
N ALA A 102 7.42 6.88 10.31
CA ALA A 102 6.80 7.94 9.51
C ALA A 102 5.31 7.66 9.29
N PHE A 103 4.93 6.41 9.04
CA PHE A 103 3.54 6.02 8.88
C PHE A 103 2.75 6.17 10.17
N ILE A 104 3.28 5.69 11.31
CA ILE A 104 2.65 5.87 12.63
C ILE A 104 2.47 7.36 12.94
N ALA A 105 3.51 8.18 12.73
CA ALA A 105 3.42 9.63 12.92
C ALA A 105 2.36 10.26 12.00
N ALA A 106 2.26 9.82 10.74
CA ALA A 106 1.21 10.26 9.83
C ALA A 106 -0.19 9.91 10.35
N LEU A 107 -0.39 8.75 11.00
CA LEU A 107 -1.69 8.39 11.61
C LEU A 107 -2.12 9.33 12.73
N PHE A 108 -1.20 10.02 13.40
CA PHE A 108 -1.54 11.03 14.41
C PHE A 108 -1.90 12.39 13.82
N VAL A 109 -1.35 12.71 12.65
CA VAL A 109 -1.59 14.00 11.95
C VAL A 109 -2.85 13.92 11.10
N LEU A 110 -3.14 12.75 10.53
CA LEU A 110 -4.28 12.55 9.66
C LEU A 110 -5.51 12.10 10.44
N PRO A 111 -6.72 12.49 10.03
CA PRO A 111 -7.95 11.86 10.46
C PRO A 111 -8.10 10.45 9.85
N ALA A 112 -7.01 9.69 9.72
CA ALA A 112 -6.95 8.36 9.15
C ALA A 112 -7.49 7.37 10.18
N LYS A 113 -8.74 6.95 9.96
CA LYS A 113 -9.41 5.95 10.81
C LYS A 113 -8.67 4.62 10.69
N ALA A 114 -8.60 3.85 11.78
CA ALA A 114 -7.92 2.54 11.83
C ALA A 114 -8.34 1.60 10.67
N VAL A 115 -9.56 1.74 10.18
CA VAL A 115 -10.14 0.98 9.07
C VAL A 115 -9.49 1.32 7.72
N MET A 116 -9.11 2.57 7.51
CA MET A 116 -8.38 3.01 6.32
C MET A 116 -6.97 2.39 6.29
N VAL A 117 -6.31 2.27 7.45
CA VAL A 117 -4.98 1.66 7.56
C VAL A 117 -4.95 0.24 6.99
N VAL A 118 -5.93 -0.59 7.36
CA VAL A 118 -6.01 -1.98 6.88
C VAL A 118 -6.17 -2.04 5.36
N SER A 119 -6.94 -1.12 4.78
CA SER A 119 -7.17 -1.02 3.33
C SER A 119 -5.92 -0.54 2.58
N LEU A 120 -5.12 0.35 3.19
CA LEU A 120 -3.81 0.77 2.67
C LEU A 120 -2.79 -0.37 2.68
N LEU A 121 -2.72 -1.08 3.80
CA LEU A 121 -1.86 -2.25 3.98
C LEU A 121 -2.19 -3.35 2.95
N THR A 122 -3.48 -3.54 2.66
CA THR A 122 -3.94 -4.47 1.62
C THR A 122 -3.45 -4.06 0.22
N SER A 123 -3.48 -2.76 -0.10
CA SER A 123 -2.95 -2.25 -1.37
C SER A 123 -1.44 -2.44 -1.49
N GLY A 124 -0.69 -2.21 -0.41
CA GLY A 124 0.73 -2.50 -0.36
C GLY A 124 1.05 -3.99 -0.53
N ALA A 125 0.23 -4.88 0.02
CA ALA A 125 0.36 -6.32 -0.20
C ALA A 125 0.10 -6.71 -1.67
N ALA A 126 -0.88 -6.10 -2.33
CA ALA A 126 -1.14 -6.32 -3.76
C ALA A 126 0.04 -5.88 -4.64
N VAL A 127 0.55 -4.68 -4.40
CA VAL A 127 1.74 -4.15 -5.10
C VAL A 127 2.95 -5.05 -4.86
N THR A 128 3.15 -5.52 -3.62
CA THR A 128 4.25 -6.44 -3.32
C THR A 128 4.12 -7.76 -4.07
N HIS A 129 2.91 -8.31 -4.15
CA HIS A 129 2.66 -9.53 -4.91
C HIS A 129 3.03 -9.31 -6.39
N THR A 130 2.66 -8.19 -6.99
CA THR A 130 3.05 -7.82 -8.36
C THR A 130 4.58 -7.77 -8.54
N LEU A 131 5.29 -7.15 -7.60
CA LEU A 131 6.77 -7.10 -7.63
C LEU A 131 7.38 -8.51 -7.48
N MET A 132 6.82 -9.37 -6.64
CA MET A 132 7.29 -10.75 -6.46
C MET A 132 7.07 -11.61 -7.71
N VAL A 133 5.90 -11.47 -8.37
CA VAL A 133 5.62 -12.15 -9.64
C VAL A 133 6.60 -11.67 -10.73
N SER A 134 6.85 -10.36 -10.81
CA SER A 134 7.84 -9.77 -11.72
C SER A 134 9.26 -10.29 -11.47
N ALA A 135 9.63 -10.48 -10.20
CA ALA A 135 10.91 -11.07 -9.79
C ALA A 135 11.01 -12.60 -10.04
N ARG A 136 9.90 -13.26 -10.41
CA ARG A 136 9.78 -14.73 -10.49
C ARG A 136 10.12 -15.41 -9.15
N CYS A 137 9.78 -14.76 -8.04
CA CYS A 137 9.95 -15.30 -6.70
C CYS A 137 8.77 -16.23 -6.38
N ARG A 138 9.05 -17.52 -6.19
CA ARG A 138 8.01 -18.55 -6.00
C ARG A 138 7.82 -18.97 -4.55
N LEU A 139 7.77 -18.03 -3.62
CA LEU A 139 7.49 -18.38 -2.22
C LEU A 139 6.01 -18.77 -2.06
N GLN A 140 5.74 -20.07 -1.96
CA GLN A 140 4.40 -20.62 -1.79
C GLN A 140 3.63 -20.00 -0.61
N ALA A 141 4.32 -19.71 0.50
CA ALA A 141 3.70 -19.08 1.66
C ALA A 141 3.15 -17.68 1.34
N PHE A 142 3.88 -16.86 0.59
CA PHE A 142 3.44 -15.51 0.24
C PHE A 142 2.34 -15.49 -0.83
N TYR A 143 2.28 -16.50 -1.70
CA TYR A 143 1.16 -16.66 -2.64
C TYR A 143 -0.18 -16.87 -1.95
N ARG A 144 -0.20 -17.45 -0.74
CA ARG A 144 -1.41 -17.61 0.07
C ARG A 144 -1.63 -16.46 1.04
N LEU A 145 -0.55 -16.00 1.67
CA LEU A 145 -0.62 -14.97 2.71
C LEU A 145 -1.01 -13.60 2.14
N LEU A 146 -0.47 -13.21 0.97
CA LEU A 146 -0.74 -11.89 0.40
C LEU A 146 -2.22 -11.74 -0.01
N PRO A 147 -2.84 -12.66 -0.78
CA PRO A 147 -4.27 -12.57 -1.05
C PRO A 147 -5.14 -12.63 0.21
N ALA A 148 -4.73 -13.32 1.27
CA ALA A 148 -5.47 -13.34 2.53
C ALA A 148 -5.57 -11.94 3.17
N THR A 149 -4.58 -11.06 2.97
CA THR A 149 -4.71 -9.65 3.38
C THR A 149 -5.81 -8.91 2.62
N GLY A 150 -6.13 -9.34 1.39
CA GLY A 150 -7.28 -8.86 0.61
C GLY A 150 -8.61 -9.00 1.35
N LEU A 151 -8.80 -10.14 2.06
CA LEU A 151 -9.99 -10.35 2.87
C LEU A 151 -10.06 -9.37 4.05
N LEU A 152 -8.93 -9.09 4.70
CA LEU A 152 -8.86 -8.10 5.78
C LEU A 152 -9.19 -6.70 5.26
N GLY A 153 -8.73 -6.35 4.06
CA GLY A 153 -9.08 -5.10 3.40
C GLY A 153 -10.58 -4.97 3.12
N ILE A 154 -11.23 -6.05 2.67
CA ILE A 154 -12.70 -6.06 2.48
C ILE A 154 -13.42 -5.90 3.81
N LEU A 155 -13.03 -6.67 4.84
CA LEU A 155 -13.67 -6.58 6.16
C LEU A 155 -13.56 -5.16 6.74
N ALA A 156 -12.39 -4.54 6.57
CA ALA A 156 -12.19 -3.14 6.91
C ALA A 156 -13.12 -2.23 6.09
N ALA A 157 -13.12 -2.34 4.76
CA ALA A 157 -14.01 -1.53 3.92
C ALA A 157 -15.51 -1.71 4.27
N CYS A 158 -15.94 -2.93 4.63
CA CYS A 158 -17.29 -3.21 5.13
C CYS A 158 -17.57 -2.48 6.45
N ALA A 159 -16.65 -2.56 7.41
CA ALA A 159 -16.78 -1.87 8.68
C ALA A 159 -16.88 -0.34 8.48
N GLU A 160 -16.10 0.21 7.54
CA GLU A 160 -16.18 1.63 7.20
C GLU A 160 -17.51 2.01 6.54
N ALA A 161 -18.01 1.17 5.63
CA ALA A 161 -19.30 1.37 4.98
C ALA A 161 -20.46 1.35 6.00
N VAL A 162 -20.46 0.39 6.94
CA VAL A 162 -21.45 0.33 8.04
C VAL A 162 -21.34 1.56 8.94
N ARG A 163 -20.13 1.93 9.33
CA ARG A 163 -19.88 3.14 10.14
C ARG A 163 -20.35 4.41 9.42
N SER A 164 -20.20 4.47 8.09
CA SER A 164 -20.68 5.57 7.25
C SER A 164 -22.21 5.63 7.22
N ALA A 165 -22.88 4.48 7.07
CA ALA A 165 -24.34 4.37 7.04
C ALA A 165 -25.01 4.70 8.39
N LEU A 166 -24.36 4.36 9.51
CA LEU A 166 -24.88 4.63 10.86
C LEU A 166 -24.70 6.08 11.32
N ASN A 167 -23.85 6.86 10.66
CA ASN A 167 -23.60 8.24 11.06
C ASN A 167 -24.70 9.16 10.48
N VAL A 168 -25.63 9.58 11.34
CA VAL A 168 -26.84 10.35 10.98
C VAL A 168 -26.49 11.69 10.29
N ASN A 169 -25.32 12.26 10.57
CA ASN A 169 -24.81 13.47 9.93
C ASN A 169 -24.31 13.24 8.49
N LEU A 170 -24.01 11.98 8.10
CA LEU A 170 -23.60 11.60 6.74
C LEU A 170 -24.76 11.18 5.83
N ILE A 171 -26.00 11.10 6.35
CA ILE A 171 -27.18 10.78 5.52
C ILE A 171 -27.42 11.89 4.47
N ASN A 172 -27.02 13.13 4.77
CA ASN A 172 -27.04 14.26 3.83
C ASN A 172 -25.86 14.25 2.83
N ALA A 173 -24.86 13.38 3.03
CA ALA A 173 -23.68 13.21 2.18
C ALA A 173 -23.79 11.93 1.34
N VAL A 174 -24.90 11.81 0.60
CA VAL A 174 -25.24 10.67 -0.26
C VAL A 174 -24.05 10.23 -1.15
N SER A 175 -23.27 11.16 -1.67
CA SER A 175 -22.05 10.90 -2.45
C SER A 175 -20.90 10.26 -1.66
N ALA A 176 -20.73 10.57 -0.37
CA ALA A 176 -19.76 9.88 0.49
C ALA A 176 -20.16 8.42 0.72
N GLN A 177 -21.45 8.15 0.89
CA GLN A 177 -21.97 6.78 0.99
C GLN A 177 -21.74 6.01 -0.31
N TYR A 178 -22.08 6.58 -1.47
CA TYR A 178 -21.80 5.95 -2.77
C TYR A 178 -20.30 5.74 -3.02
N ALA A 179 -19.44 6.67 -2.58
CA ALA A 179 -18.00 6.52 -2.70
C ALA A 179 -17.45 5.36 -1.88
N THR A 180 -17.89 5.26 -0.61
CA THR A 180 -17.50 4.15 0.27
C THR A 180 -18.00 2.81 -0.24
N ALA A 181 -19.25 2.74 -0.73
CA ALA A 181 -19.81 1.54 -1.35
C ALA A 181 -19.08 1.16 -2.64
N GLY A 182 -18.78 2.12 -3.52
CA GLY A 182 -18.01 1.91 -4.74
C GLY A 182 -16.61 1.39 -4.45
N ALA A 183 -15.90 1.97 -3.48
CA ALA A 183 -14.59 1.50 -3.03
C ALA A 183 -14.62 0.07 -2.47
N LEU A 184 -15.66 -0.27 -1.70
CA LEU A 184 -15.89 -1.64 -1.22
C LEU A 184 -16.09 -2.62 -2.38
N LEU A 185 -16.92 -2.27 -3.37
CA LEU A 185 -17.16 -3.11 -4.55
C LEU A 185 -15.88 -3.30 -5.38
N MET A 186 -15.08 -2.25 -5.54
CA MET A 186 -13.78 -2.34 -6.21
C MET A 186 -12.81 -3.26 -5.47
N LEU A 187 -12.72 -3.16 -4.13
CA LEU A 187 -11.88 -4.06 -3.33
C LEU A 187 -12.37 -5.50 -3.37
N ALA A 188 -13.69 -5.72 -3.33
CA ALA A 188 -14.29 -7.04 -3.48
C ALA A 188 -13.96 -7.66 -4.84
N ALA A 189 -14.11 -6.90 -5.92
CA ALA A 189 -13.73 -7.33 -7.27
C ALA A 189 -12.23 -7.63 -7.36
N ALA A 190 -11.38 -6.78 -6.81
CA ALA A 190 -9.93 -6.99 -6.77
C ALA A 190 -9.58 -8.30 -6.04
N PHE A 191 -10.19 -8.57 -4.89
CA PHE A 191 -9.95 -9.81 -4.13
C PHE A 191 -10.37 -11.06 -4.89
N VAL A 192 -11.52 -11.05 -5.56
CA VAL A 192 -11.97 -12.17 -6.40
C VAL A 192 -10.96 -12.47 -7.51
N ILE A 193 -10.48 -11.43 -8.21
CA ILE A 193 -9.43 -11.57 -9.22
C ILE A 193 -8.12 -12.06 -8.59
N TRP A 194 -7.82 -11.61 -7.37
CA TRP A 194 -6.58 -11.92 -6.66
C TRP A 194 -6.49 -13.38 -6.21
N ILE A 195 -7.59 -13.94 -5.70
CA ILE A 195 -7.64 -15.32 -5.20
C ILE A 195 -7.89 -16.35 -6.31
N TRP A 196 -8.38 -15.91 -7.48
CA TRP A 196 -8.67 -16.76 -8.63
C TRP A 196 -7.55 -17.76 -9.03
N PRO A 197 -6.27 -17.37 -9.09
CA PRO A 197 -5.19 -18.30 -9.44
C PRO A 197 -5.07 -19.49 -8.47
N GLU A 198 -5.38 -19.28 -7.19
CA GLU A 198 -5.28 -20.33 -6.16
C GLU A 198 -6.35 -21.40 -6.36
N PHE A 199 -7.57 -20.98 -6.73
CA PHE A 199 -8.67 -21.91 -7.08
C PHE A 199 -8.42 -22.61 -8.41
N SER A 200 -7.90 -21.89 -9.40
CA SER A 200 -7.66 -22.42 -10.75
C SER A 200 -6.37 -23.25 -10.85
N LYS A 201 -5.58 -23.35 -9.77
CA LYS A 201 -4.23 -23.93 -9.74
C LYS A 201 -3.32 -23.35 -10.84
N GLU A 202 -3.58 -22.11 -11.23
CA GLU A 202 -2.83 -21.37 -12.24
C GLU A 202 -1.67 -20.60 -11.59
N LYS A 203 -0.62 -20.36 -12.37
CA LYS A 203 0.43 -19.42 -11.93
C LYS A 203 -0.12 -17.99 -12.00
N PRO A 204 0.06 -17.17 -10.96
CA PRO A 204 -0.37 -15.77 -11.01
C PRO A 204 0.44 -15.03 -12.07
N GLY A 205 -0.26 -14.53 -13.10
CA GLY A 205 0.33 -13.74 -14.18
C GLY A 205 0.58 -12.29 -13.75
N LEU A 206 1.64 -11.67 -14.31
CA LEU A 206 2.02 -10.28 -13.98
C LEU A 206 0.89 -9.29 -14.27
N GLY A 207 0.22 -9.41 -15.43
CA GLY A 207 -0.88 -8.53 -15.81
C GLY A 207 -2.05 -8.60 -14.82
N ARG A 208 -2.44 -9.80 -14.41
CA ARG A 208 -3.53 -10.01 -13.42
C ARG A 208 -3.18 -9.35 -12.08
N MET A 209 -1.96 -9.53 -11.57
CA MET A 209 -1.55 -8.92 -10.29
C MET A 209 -1.42 -7.40 -10.38
N ALA A 210 -0.95 -6.88 -11.52
CA ALA A 210 -0.90 -5.44 -11.76
C ALA A 210 -2.29 -4.81 -11.75
N VAL A 211 -3.29 -5.47 -12.37
CA VAL A 211 -4.70 -5.03 -12.33
C VAL A 211 -5.23 -5.03 -10.90
N VAL A 212 -5.01 -6.11 -10.13
CA VAL A 212 -5.42 -6.16 -8.71
C VAL A 212 -4.81 -5.00 -7.93
N SER A 213 -3.51 -4.75 -8.11
CA SER A 213 -2.80 -3.66 -7.43
C SER A 213 -3.39 -2.30 -7.79
N ALA A 214 -3.65 -2.05 -9.07
CA ALA A 214 -4.25 -0.81 -9.54
C ALA A 214 -5.64 -0.59 -8.94
N ILE A 215 -6.51 -1.61 -8.96
CA ILE A 215 -7.87 -1.51 -8.40
C ILE A 215 -7.82 -1.22 -6.90
N CYS A 216 -6.95 -1.92 -6.14
CA CYS A 216 -6.80 -1.67 -4.70
C CYS A 216 -6.35 -0.24 -4.40
N VAL A 217 -5.36 0.28 -5.15
CA VAL A 217 -4.87 1.66 -4.96
C VAL A 217 -5.93 2.69 -5.34
N ILE A 218 -6.57 2.53 -6.50
CA ILE A 218 -7.62 3.44 -6.97
C ILE A 218 -8.80 3.46 -6.01
N SER A 219 -9.22 2.30 -5.49
CA SER A 219 -10.29 2.20 -4.49
C SER A 219 -10.00 3.06 -3.25
N ASN A 220 -8.78 2.96 -2.71
CA ASN A 220 -8.38 3.72 -1.52
C ASN A 220 -8.32 5.23 -1.80
N LEU A 221 -7.79 5.64 -2.96
CA LEU A 221 -7.76 7.04 -3.38
C LEU A 221 -9.17 7.61 -3.57
N PHE A 222 -10.06 6.85 -4.19
CA PHE A 222 -11.45 7.24 -4.44
C PHE A 222 -12.24 7.42 -3.15
N ASN A 223 -12.10 6.49 -2.20
CA ASN A 223 -12.75 6.56 -0.89
C ASN A 223 -12.30 7.80 -0.10
N GLY A 224 -11.00 8.08 -0.10
CA GLY A 224 -10.44 9.21 0.64
C GLY A 224 -10.78 10.58 0.10
N ALA A 225 -10.65 10.77 -1.20
CA ALA A 225 -10.89 12.06 -1.84
C ALA A 225 -12.33 12.55 -1.60
N ILE A 226 -13.31 11.65 -1.66
CA ILE A 226 -14.72 12.00 -1.50
C ILE A 226 -15.09 12.23 -0.03
N ASN A 227 -14.53 11.46 0.92
CA ASN A 227 -14.79 11.66 2.34
C ASN A 227 -14.25 13.00 2.88
N ILE A 228 -13.25 13.62 2.25
CA ILE A 228 -12.73 14.94 2.66
C ILE A 228 -13.64 16.07 2.20
N GLY A 229 -14.20 15.99 0.98
CA GLY A 229 -15.11 17.00 0.44
C GLY A 229 -16.36 17.22 1.32
N PHE A 230 -16.76 16.22 2.10
CA PHE A 230 -17.94 16.27 2.98
C PHE A 230 -17.65 16.60 4.45
N ASN A 231 -16.40 16.55 4.92
CA ASN A 231 -16.08 16.97 6.30
C ASN A 231 -15.75 18.49 6.38
N LEU A 232 -15.77 19.20 5.25
CA LEU A 232 -15.47 20.63 5.14
C LEU A 232 -16.70 21.49 4.81
N LEU A 233 -17.88 20.88 4.70
CA LEU A 233 -19.19 21.51 4.57
C LEU A 233 -20.01 21.25 5.84
#